data_AF-A0A6N9NFH8-F1
#
_entry.id   AF-A0A6N9NFH8-F1
#
_cell.length_a   1.000
_cell.length_b   1.000
_cell.length_c   1.000
_cell.angle_alpha   90.00
_cell.angle_beta   90.00
_cell.angle_gamma   90.00
#
_symmetry.space_group_name_H-M   'P 1'
#
loop_
_entity.id
_entity.type
_entity.pdbx_description
1 polymer ?
#
loop_
_entity_poly.entity_id
_entity_poly.type
_entity_poly.pdbx_seq_one_letter_code
_entity_poly.pdbx_strand_id
1 'polypeptide(L)'
;MKSAKIQAVLLHAFWLVLLAFSVIYYRERTYADTSYFLFKVINNGFFQVQHDRLVLAISQIGAVVGTMLGFNIKQLLLVNSVYNALFFYGVVAWIFHVIKHKSAAWLLSLFLVMHHWAYFSPYLEVFYSAAFVITFFAAFSNQVHFKRWIVLYYFLLWVGLMGHPIFFAVVAFQIVYLFIKDRKFSAEYKSLLLFFGIAICIRIFTFSVYETSRLGKGKSHEIDWYSVIQKLGSTFVSEYWQTILLLVLAVFILIKSRKLLLAAFVFSGYIFLLSFVVYNIKNGSYEWYYEVMMTPILLAILLPLMDEFNRSITIKTESILAFGLATLFAVNIYQISSMGTMLNQRYMQMQRLASEAKDLYPESSKFRFDDQNFEREFTHMGMQFPFEMMMASSEFGPQNTAVFAANQMMKYDSSLYLLEPDNFLVWGFAPYPMSEVDTTRFGLHKGEYKYVNSEEARLSTNEMIEKTSLQIVEPTPKVSAGEVVYPLVKIIADGFIFPSHLSNNFFLSYHILNEDGSVLNWDGERTPIETDIKNNFEQRVSITAPAQKGDYTIVIDILKEGEAWFEKSVSYALEVN
;
A
#
# COMPACT_ATOMS: atom_id res chain seq x y z
N MET A 1 -11.23 34.90 17.32
CA MET A 1 -11.50 33.55 17.91
C MET A 1 -10.15 32.83 18.05
N LYS A 2 -9.75 32.41 19.26
CA LYS A 2 -8.36 32.03 19.62
C LYS A 2 -7.79 30.94 18.69
N SER A 3 -6.63 31.18 18.05
CA SER A 3 -5.89 30.27 17.11
C SER A 3 -5.93 28.78 17.52
N ALA A 4 -5.80 28.49 18.81
CA ALA A 4 -5.87 27.13 19.36
C ALA A 4 -7.16 26.36 19.06
N LYS A 5 -8.34 27.02 19.06
CA LYS A 5 -9.62 26.36 18.74
C LYS A 5 -9.69 26.00 17.25
N ILE A 6 -9.18 26.88 16.39
CA ILE A 6 -9.14 26.65 14.94
C ILE A 6 -8.22 25.47 14.62
N GLN A 7 -7.02 25.42 15.22
CA GLN A 7 -6.09 24.30 15.06
C GLN A 7 -6.72 22.96 15.50
N ALA A 8 -7.47 22.94 16.60
CA ALA A 8 -8.17 21.73 17.04
C ALA A 8 -9.24 21.31 16.03
N VAL A 9 -10.10 22.23 15.59
CA VAL A 9 -11.16 21.94 14.60
C VAL A 9 -10.56 21.39 13.30
N LEU A 10 -9.48 22.00 12.80
CA LEU A 10 -8.83 21.54 11.57
C LEU A 10 -8.23 20.13 11.73
N LEU A 11 -7.54 19.86 12.85
CA LEU A 11 -6.96 18.54 13.11
C LEU A 11 -8.05 17.46 13.16
N HIS A 12 -9.15 17.74 13.87
CA HIS A 12 -10.27 16.80 13.99
C HIS A 12 -11.01 16.60 12.67
N ALA A 13 -11.23 17.68 11.90
CA ALA A 13 -11.85 17.60 10.57
C ALA A 13 -11.00 16.77 9.61
N PHE A 14 -9.68 16.94 9.64
CA PHE A 14 -8.76 16.14 8.86
C PHE A 14 -8.84 14.64 9.20
N TRP A 15 -8.84 14.31 10.50
CA TRP A 15 -8.98 12.92 10.94
C TRP A 15 -10.36 12.33 10.62
N LEU A 16 -11.41 13.16 10.59
CA LEU A 16 -12.73 12.72 10.16
C LEU A 16 -12.72 12.28 8.68
N VAL A 17 -11.97 12.97 7.81
CA VAL A 17 -11.77 12.55 6.41
C VAL A 17 -11.06 11.20 6.35
N LEU A 18 -9.97 11.02 7.09
CA LEU A 18 -9.24 9.74 7.13
C LEU A 18 -10.09 8.59 7.70
N LEU A 19 -10.97 8.86 8.66
CA LEU A 19 -11.93 7.89 9.17
C LEU A 19 -13.00 7.55 8.12
N ALA A 20 -13.52 8.54 7.39
CA ALA A 20 -14.43 8.29 6.27
C ALA A 20 -13.75 7.44 5.19
N PHE A 21 -12.50 7.74 4.85
CA PHE A 21 -11.70 6.95 3.91
C PHE A 21 -11.48 5.51 4.40
N SER A 22 -11.39 5.27 5.72
CA SER A 22 -11.25 3.90 6.25
C SER A 22 -12.52 3.07 6.05
N VAL A 23 -13.67 3.72 5.93
CA VAL A 23 -14.96 3.07 5.63
C VAL A 23 -15.13 2.92 4.12
N ILE A 24 -14.78 3.95 3.33
CA ILE A 24 -14.90 3.92 1.88
C ILE A 24 -13.94 2.88 1.28
N TYR A 25 -12.68 2.89 1.73
CA TYR A 25 -11.60 2.06 1.19
C TYR A 25 -11.30 0.81 2.02
N TYR A 26 -12.28 0.25 2.73
CA TYR A 26 -12.02 -0.87 3.64
C TYR A 26 -11.53 -2.14 2.93
N ARG A 27 -11.88 -2.30 1.65
CA ARG A 27 -11.46 -3.44 0.80
C ARG A 27 -10.01 -3.28 0.37
N GLU A 28 -9.66 -2.10 -0.08
CA GLU A 28 -8.33 -1.73 -0.56
C GLU A 28 -7.31 -1.74 0.58
N ARG A 29 -7.78 -1.49 1.81
CA ARG A 29 -6.99 -1.59 3.05
C ARG A 29 -6.66 -3.04 3.46
N THR A 30 -6.77 -4.01 2.55
CA THR A 30 -6.19 -5.36 2.69
C THR A 30 -4.87 -5.54 1.94
N TYR A 31 -4.35 -4.49 1.32
CA TYR A 31 -3.15 -4.57 0.47
C TYR A 31 -1.89 -5.05 1.21
N ALA A 32 -1.03 -5.78 0.49
CA ALA A 32 0.25 -6.30 0.97
C ALA A 32 0.11 -7.12 2.26
N ASP A 33 1.01 -6.93 3.23
CA ASP A 33 1.09 -7.73 4.47
C ASP A 33 -0.20 -7.79 5.28
N THR A 34 -1.12 -6.84 5.07
CA THR A 34 -2.40 -6.83 5.80
C THR A 34 -3.25 -8.05 5.51
N SER A 35 -3.39 -8.49 4.25
CA SER A 35 -4.19 -9.68 3.93
C SER A 35 -3.64 -10.94 4.59
N TYR A 36 -2.31 -11.09 4.62
CA TYR A 36 -1.63 -12.22 5.25
C TYR A 36 -1.88 -12.28 6.76
N PHE A 37 -1.60 -11.18 7.48
CA PHE A 37 -1.78 -11.18 8.93
C PHE A 37 -3.25 -11.24 9.33
N LEU A 38 -4.12 -10.57 8.58
CA LEU A 38 -5.57 -10.62 8.83
C LEU A 38 -6.10 -12.04 8.63
N PHE A 39 -5.68 -12.74 7.57
CA PHE A 39 -5.98 -14.16 7.40
C PHE A 39 -5.53 -14.98 8.62
N LYS A 40 -4.28 -14.83 9.05
CA LYS A 40 -3.76 -15.59 10.21
C LYS A 40 -4.52 -15.30 11.51
N VAL A 41 -4.92 -14.06 11.76
CA VAL A 41 -5.73 -13.68 12.93
C VAL A 41 -7.12 -14.30 12.87
N ILE A 42 -7.77 -14.24 11.70
CA ILE A 42 -9.09 -14.84 11.50
C ILE A 42 -9.02 -16.34 11.71
N ASN A 43 -8.04 -16.98 11.08
CA ASN A 43 -7.85 -18.42 11.08
C ASN A 43 -7.57 -18.99 12.47
N ASN A 44 -6.73 -18.30 13.26
CA ASN A 44 -6.30 -18.77 14.56
C ASN A 44 -7.12 -18.20 15.72
N GLY A 45 -8.00 -17.22 15.45
CA GLY A 45 -8.81 -16.54 16.46
C GLY A 45 -8.03 -15.70 17.46
N PHE A 46 -6.73 -15.46 17.24
CA PHE A 46 -5.86 -14.80 18.21
C PHE A 46 -4.68 -14.07 17.56
N PHE A 47 -4.01 -13.22 18.35
CA PHE A 47 -2.87 -12.40 17.93
C PHE A 47 -1.75 -13.23 17.28
N GLN A 48 -1.14 -12.65 16.25
CA GLN A 48 -0.09 -13.19 15.42
C GLN A 48 1.13 -12.26 15.46
N VAL A 49 2.01 -12.48 16.43
CA VAL A 49 3.26 -11.73 16.56
C VAL A 49 4.36 -12.50 15.82
N GLN A 50 4.89 -11.90 14.77
CA GLN A 50 6.00 -12.48 13.99
C GLN A 50 7.28 -11.68 14.17
N HIS A 51 8.43 -12.37 14.12
CA HIS A 51 9.77 -11.77 14.24
C HIS A 51 9.95 -10.88 15.49
N ASP A 52 9.29 -11.26 16.59
CA ASP A 52 9.29 -10.53 17.87
C ASP A 52 8.78 -9.07 17.77
N ARG A 53 7.98 -8.76 16.74
CA ARG A 53 7.41 -7.44 16.48
C ARG A 53 6.15 -7.24 17.33
N LEU A 54 6.33 -7.00 18.63
CA LEU A 54 5.24 -6.89 19.62
C LEU A 54 4.11 -5.95 19.22
N VAL A 55 4.44 -4.89 18.47
CA VAL A 55 3.48 -3.88 18.04
C VAL A 55 2.41 -4.43 17.09
N LEU A 56 2.67 -5.55 16.41
CA LEU A 56 1.67 -6.23 15.56
C LEU A 56 0.46 -6.70 16.36
N ALA A 57 0.62 -7.03 17.64
CA ALA A 57 -0.54 -7.37 18.46
C ALA A 57 -1.54 -6.20 18.55
N ILE A 58 -1.04 -4.96 18.55
CA ILE A 58 -1.89 -3.77 18.62
C ILE A 58 -2.64 -3.57 17.31
N SER A 59 -1.98 -3.75 16.16
CA SER A 59 -2.65 -3.61 14.85
C SER A 59 -3.80 -4.61 14.64
N GLN A 60 -3.78 -5.71 15.38
CA GLN A 60 -4.68 -6.84 15.25
C GLN A 60 -5.91 -6.80 16.16
N ILE A 61 -5.98 -5.88 17.12
CA ILE A 61 -7.04 -5.87 18.15
C ILE A 61 -8.43 -5.86 17.51
N GLY A 62 -8.66 -5.01 16.50
CA GLY A 62 -9.95 -4.94 15.81
C GLY A 62 -10.36 -6.28 15.18
N ALA A 63 -9.42 -6.95 14.52
CA ALA A 63 -9.67 -8.25 13.89
C ALA A 63 -9.89 -9.35 14.93
N VAL A 64 -9.08 -9.43 16.00
CA VAL A 64 -9.25 -10.43 17.08
C VAL A 64 -10.63 -10.29 17.72
N VAL A 65 -11.02 -9.07 18.09
CA VAL A 65 -12.33 -8.81 18.70
C VAL A 65 -13.45 -9.17 17.72
N GLY A 66 -13.35 -8.77 16.45
CA GLY A 66 -14.34 -9.13 15.43
C GLY A 66 -14.47 -10.65 15.24
N THR A 67 -13.35 -11.37 15.24
CA THR A 67 -13.33 -12.83 15.09
C THR A 67 -14.00 -13.51 16.29
N MET A 68 -13.72 -13.06 17.51
CA MET A 68 -14.36 -13.54 18.74
C MET A 68 -15.86 -13.26 18.78
N LEU A 69 -16.31 -12.15 18.16
CA LEU A 69 -17.73 -11.80 18.03
C LEU A 69 -18.44 -12.55 16.88
N GLY A 70 -17.74 -13.42 16.15
CA GLY A 70 -18.35 -14.21 15.06
C GLY A 70 -18.60 -13.40 13.78
N PHE A 71 -17.90 -12.29 13.57
CA PHE A 71 -18.09 -11.48 12.36
C PHE A 71 -17.68 -12.22 11.09
N ASN A 72 -18.41 -11.98 10.00
CA ASN A 72 -18.08 -12.48 8.67
C ASN A 72 -16.91 -11.69 8.04
N ILE A 73 -16.39 -12.13 6.88
CA ILE A 73 -15.24 -11.51 6.22
C ILE A 73 -15.48 -10.02 5.96
N LYS A 74 -16.61 -9.64 5.35
CA LYS A 74 -16.93 -8.23 5.08
C LYS A 74 -16.87 -7.36 6.34
N GLN A 75 -17.47 -7.81 7.42
CA GLN A 75 -17.45 -7.12 8.71
C GLN A 75 -16.04 -7.02 9.29
N LEU A 76 -15.24 -8.09 9.17
CA LEU A 76 -13.85 -8.13 9.63
C LEU A 76 -12.97 -7.15 8.85
N LEU A 77 -13.10 -7.09 7.52
CA LEU A 77 -12.38 -6.11 6.69
C LEU A 77 -12.69 -4.67 7.15
N LEU A 78 -13.97 -4.37 7.35
CA LEU A 78 -14.42 -3.05 7.79
C LEU A 78 -13.93 -2.68 9.20
N VAL A 79 -14.15 -3.56 10.18
CA VAL A 79 -13.78 -3.32 11.58
C VAL A 79 -12.27 -3.16 11.71
N ASN A 80 -11.49 -3.99 11.02
CA ASN A 80 -10.05 -3.89 10.99
C ASN A 80 -9.57 -2.55 10.40
N SER A 81 -10.16 -2.15 9.27
CA SER A 81 -9.85 -0.90 8.61
C SER A 81 -10.13 0.33 9.50
N VAL A 82 -11.32 0.38 10.11
CA VAL A 82 -11.78 1.48 10.97
C VAL A 82 -11.00 1.50 12.29
N TYR A 83 -10.74 0.34 12.88
CA TYR A 83 -9.94 0.22 14.12
C TYR A 83 -8.57 0.89 13.95
N ASN A 84 -7.86 0.60 12.86
CA ASN A 84 -6.55 1.19 12.60
C ASN A 84 -6.60 2.73 12.55
N ALA A 85 -7.57 3.29 11.82
CA ALA A 85 -7.73 4.74 11.73
C ALA A 85 -8.09 5.36 13.09
N LEU A 86 -8.99 4.73 13.85
CA LEU A 86 -9.37 5.15 15.20
C LEU A 86 -8.19 5.08 16.18
N PHE A 87 -7.34 4.06 16.09
CA PHE A 87 -6.17 3.92 16.93
C PHE A 87 -5.22 5.11 16.74
N PHE A 88 -4.83 5.41 15.50
CA PHE A 88 -3.93 6.54 15.24
C PHE A 88 -4.57 7.88 15.57
N TYR A 89 -5.86 8.05 15.29
CA TYR A 89 -6.60 9.23 15.75
C TYR A 89 -6.56 9.37 17.28
N GLY A 90 -6.74 8.27 18.01
CA GLY A 90 -6.64 8.22 19.46
C GLY A 90 -5.26 8.65 19.96
N VAL A 91 -4.18 8.19 19.33
CA VAL A 91 -2.80 8.62 19.65
C VAL A 91 -2.61 10.11 19.37
N VAL A 92 -3.06 10.60 18.23
CA VAL A 92 -2.99 12.04 17.89
C VAL A 92 -3.79 12.88 18.89
N ALA A 93 -5.00 12.45 19.24
CA ALA A 93 -5.84 13.11 20.24
C ALA A 93 -5.19 13.10 21.63
N TRP A 94 -4.53 12.00 22.02
CA TRP A 94 -3.74 11.93 23.26
C TRP A 94 -2.63 12.97 23.23
N ILE A 95 -1.78 13.00 22.20
CA ILE A 95 -0.68 13.96 22.07
C ILE A 95 -1.23 15.41 22.13
N PHE A 96 -2.33 15.69 21.44
CA PHE A 96 -2.89 17.03 21.34
C PHE A 96 -3.56 17.51 22.64
N HIS A 97 -4.41 16.69 23.27
CA HIS A 97 -5.27 17.12 24.39
C HIS A 97 -4.69 16.79 25.76
N VAL A 98 -3.98 15.67 25.89
CA VAL A 98 -3.51 15.16 27.18
C VAL A 98 -2.04 15.52 27.41
N ILE A 99 -1.15 15.26 26.43
CA ILE A 99 0.26 15.70 26.50
C ILE A 99 0.37 17.21 26.24
N LYS A 100 -0.59 17.76 25.50
CA LYS A 100 -0.67 19.18 25.10
C LYS A 100 0.46 19.61 24.18
N HIS A 101 0.96 18.68 23.35
CA HIS A 101 2.05 18.92 22.41
C HIS A 101 1.54 19.03 20.96
N LYS A 102 0.93 20.17 20.62
CA LYS A 102 0.21 20.37 19.35
C LYS A 102 1.04 20.10 18.10
N SER A 103 2.28 20.57 18.07
CA SER A 103 3.18 20.37 16.92
C SER A 103 3.45 18.88 16.68
N ALA A 104 3.57 18.09 17.74
CA ALA A 104 3.79 16.65 17.61
C ALA A 104 2.55 15.94 17.06
N ALA A 105 1.36 16.35 17.48
CA ALA A 105 0.10 15.80 16.96
C ALA A 105 -0.05 16.06 15.45
N TRP A 106 0.28 17.28 15.00
CA TRP A 106 0.28 17.62 13.58
C TRP A 106 1.37 16.89 12.79
N LEU A 107 2.59 16.80 13.33
CA LEU A 107 3.70 16.10 12.67
C LEU A 107 3.45 14.58 12.60
N LEU A 108 2.83 13.97 13.61
CA LEU A 108 2.39 12.57 13.52
C LEU A 108 1.30 12.40 12.46
N SER A 109 0.33 13.32 12.41
CA SER A 109 -0.72 13.27 11.38
C SER A 109 -0.13 13.38 9.97
N LEU A 110 0.84 14.30 9.79
CA LEU A 110 1.55 14.48 8.53
C LEU A 110 2.39 13.26 8.16
N PHE A 111 3.14 12.71 9.12
CA PHE A 111 3.90 11.47 8.96
C PHE A 111 3.04 10.33 8.40
N LEU A 112 1.83 10.15 8.95
CA LEU A 112 0.94 9.06 8.55
C LEU A 112 0.37 9.22 7.15
N VAL A 113 0.12 10.45 6.69
CA VAL A 113 -0.46 10.66 5.34
C VAL A 113 0.57 10.89 4.24
N MET A 114 1.82 11.18 4.59
CA MET A 114 2.93 11.20 3.64
C MET A 114 3.36 9.80 3.18
N HIS A 115 2.80 8.75 3.78
CA HIS A 115 2.99 7.36 3.40
C HIS A 115 1.67 6.83 2.80
N HIS A 116 1.55 6.93 1.48
CA HIS A 116 0.29 6.65 0.77
C HIS A 116 -0.03 5.15 0.76
N TRP A 117 0.97 4.29 0.53
CA TRP A 117 0.80 2.83 0.59
C TRP A 117 0.49 2.35 2.00
N ALA A 118 1.09 2.98 3.00
CA ALA A 118 0.91 2.59 4.39
C ALA A 118 -0.52 2.76 4.88
N TYR A 119 -1.24 3.76 4.33
CA TYR A 119 -2.67 3.91 4.61
C TYR A 119 -3.43 2.63 4.24
N PHE A 120 -3.10 1.98 3.13
CA PHE A 120 -3.74 0.75 2.65
C PHE A 120 -3.18 -0.54 3.25
N SER A 121 -2.20 -0.45 4.17
CA SER A 121 -1.68 -1.60 4.90
C SER A 121 -1.69 -1.40 6.43
N PRO A 122 -2.87 -1.52 7.07
CA PRO A 122 -3.09 -1.39 8.52
C PRO A 122 -2.18 -2.21 9.45
N TYR A 123 -1.49 -3.23 8.96
CA TYR A 123 -0.66 -4.15 9.77
C TYR A 123 0.83 -3.80 9.80
N LEU A 124 1.25 -2.74 9.10
CA LEU A 124 2.66 -2.38 9.06
C LEU A 124 3.18 -1.91 10.43
N GLU A 125 4.06 -2.71 11.04
CA GLU A 125 4.58 -2.50 12.39
C GLU A 125 5.33 -1.16 12.55
N VAL A 126 5.91 -0.68 11.46
CA VAL A 126 6.77 0.49 11.45
C VAL A 126 5.97 1.74 11.83
N PHE A 127 4.71 1.86 11.40
CA PHE A 127 3.88 3.05 11.64
C PHE A 127 3.42 3.16 13.08
N TYR A 128 3.05 2.04 13.70
CA TYR A 128 2.71 2.00 15.12
C TYR A 128 3.94 2.29 15.98
N SER A 129 5.10 1.75 15.60
CA SER A 129 6.37 2.04 16.27
C SER A 129 6.72 3.53 16.20
N ALA A 130 6.55 4.15 15.02
CA ALA A 130 6.74 5.58 14.84
C ALA A 130 5.80 6.41 15.72
N ALA A 131 4.52 6.03 15.80
CA ALA A 131 3.55 6.71 16.66
C ALA A 131 3.96 6.67 18.13
N PHE A 132 4.48 5.54 18.64
CA PHE A 132 4.97 5.46 20.02
C PHE A 132 6.25 6.24 20.25
N VAL A 133 7.21 6.21 19.32
CA VAL A 133 8.43 7.01 19.42
C VAL A 133 8.12 8.52 19.42
N ILE A 134 7.25 8.98 18.52
CA ILE A 134 6.80 10.38 18.49
C ILE A 134 6.07 10.75 19.79
N THR A 135 5.17 9.88 20.28
CA THR A 135 4.45 10.09 21.54
C THR A 135 5.40 10.20 22.73
N PHE A 136 6.42 9.33 22.79
CA PHE A 136 7.46 9.39 23.80
C PHE A 136 8.19 10.73 23.79
N PHE A 137 8.70 11.18 22.64
CA PHE A 137 9.44 12.43 22.56
C PHE A 137 8.54 13.67 22.77
N ALA A 138 7.27 13.62 22.37
CA ALA A 138 6.28 14.65 22.68
C ALA A 138 6.03 14.77 24.19
N ALA A 139 5.97 13.63 24.90
CA ALA A 139 5.88 13.64 26.36
C ALA A 139 7.18 14.13 26.99
N PHE A 140 8.32 13.64 26.51
CA PHE A 140 9.66 13.98 27.02
C PHE A 140 9.95 15.49 26.94
N SER A 141 9.45 16.20 25.92
CA SER A 141 9.57 17.66 25.85
C SER A 141 8.68 18.39 26.89
N ASN A 142 7.62 17.75 27.39
CA ASN A 142 6.77 18.23 28.49
C ASN A 142 7.13 17.54 29.82
N GLN A 143 8.19 18.02 30.46
CA GLN A 143 8.79 17.42 31.67
C GLN A 143 7.81 17.21 32.83
N VAL A 144 6.85 18.11 33.04
CA VAL A 144 5.83 17.96 34.11
C VAL A 144 4.94 16.76 33.82
N HIS A 145 4.47 16.63 32.58
CA HIS A 145 3.63 15.52 32.16
C HIS A 145 4.41 14.20 32.12
N PHE A 146 5.63 14.23 31.57
CA PHE A 146 6.51 13.05 31.46
C PHE A 146 6.75 12.39 32.82
N LYS A 147 7.15 13.16 33.84
CA LYS A 147 7.48 12.64 35.17
C LYS A 147 6.29 11.95 35.84
N ARG A 148 5.07 12.46 35.63
CA ARG A 148 3.85 11.87 36.19
C ARG A 148 3.56 10.49 35.61
N TRP A 149 3.94 10.23 34.36
CA TRP A 149 3.59 9.02 33.61
C TRP A 149 4.83 8.32 33.04
N ILE A 150 5.97 8.43 33.73
CA ILE A 150 7.27 8.03 33.21
C ILE A 150 7.32 6.54 32.83
N VAL A 151 6.72 5.67 33.64
CA VAL A 151 6.65 4.22 33.40
C VAL A 151 5.89 3.91 32.09
N LEU A 152 4.77 4.59 31.87
CA LEU A 152 3.97 4.44 30.65
C LEU A 152 4.78 4.84 29.41
N TYR A 153 5.47 5.99 29.45
CA TYR A 153 6.22 6.45 28.28
C TYR A 153 7.43 5.58 27.98
N TYR A 154 8.17 5.10 28.97
CA TYR A 154 9.23 4.12 28.73
C TYR A 154 8.68 2.78 28.20
N PHE A 155 7.50 2.35 28.66
CA PHE A 155 6.83 1.20 28.08
C PHE A 155 6.45 1.43 26.61
N LEU A 156 5.91 2.59 26.24
CA LEU A 156 5.62 2.91 24.84
C LEU A 156 6.90 2.95 23.99
N LEU A 157 7.97 3.54 24.51
CA LEU A 157 9.27 3.54 23.83
C LEU A 157 9.81 2.11 23.66
N TRP A 158 9.65 1.25 24.67
CA TRP A 158 10.00 -0.17 24.58
C TRP A 158 9.27 -0.84 23.42
N VAL A 159 7.94 -0.71 23.38
CA VAL A 159 7.10 -1.30 22.33
C VAL A 159 7.49 -0.77 20.94
N GLY A 160 7.77 0.53 20.82
CA GLY A 160 8.24 1.13 19.56
C GLY A 160 9.61 0.61 19.11
N LEU A 161 10.57 0.47 20.02
CA LEU A 161 11.90 -0.06 19.71
C LEU A 161 11.85 -1.55 19.33
N MET A 162 11.03 -2.34 20.02
CA MET A 162 10.87 -3.77 19.73
C MET A 162 9.99 -4.03 18.50
N GLY A 163 9.25 -3.02 18.02
CA GLY A 163 8.42 -3.15 16.83
C GLY A 163 9.23 -3.28 15.54
N HIS A 164 10.31 -2.52 15.38
CA HIS A 164 11.20 -2.65 14.21
C HIS A 164 12.64 -2.14 14.49
N PRO A 165 13.71 -2.83 14.04
CA PRO A 165 15.10 -2.43 14.31
C PRO A 165 15.48 -1.02 13.89
N ILE A 166 14.80 -0.49 12.88
CA ILE A 166 15.08 0.84 12.32
C ILE A 166 14.86 1.96 13.33
N PHE A 167 14.01 1.74 14.35
CA PHE A 167 13.76 2.74 15.39
C PHE A 167 14.93 2.91 16.34
N PHE A 168 15.85 1.96 16.43
CA PHE A 168 17.09 2.18 17.17
C PHE A 168 17.93 3.28 16.51
N ALA A 169 18.03 3.29 15.18
CA ALA A 169 18.74 4.36 14.46
C ALA A 169 18.03 5.72 14.64
N VAL A 170 16.69 5.75 14.53
CA VAL A 170 15.90 6.98 14.72
C VAL A 170 16.04 7.54 16.14
N VAL A 171 15.93 6.68 17.17
CA VAL A 171 16.06 7.09 18.57
C VAL A 171 17.49 7.51 18.89
N ALA A 172 18.50 6.81 18.39
CA ALA A 172 19.91 7.21 18.53
C ALA A 172 20.16 8.59 17.92
N PHE A 173 19.66 8.82 16.70
CA PHE A 173 19.74 10.13 16.03
C PHE A 173 19.10 11.22 16.89
N GLN A 174 17.89 10.98 17.42
CA GLN A 174 17.19 11.96 18.25
C GLN A 174 17.87 12.20 19.61
N ILE A 175 18.50 11.19 20.22
CA ILE A 175 19.30 11.35 21.44
C ILE A 175 20.48 12.29 21.19
N VAL A 176 21.22 12.10 20.08
CA VAL A 176 22.33 12.97 19.70
C VAL A 176 21.84 14.39 19.40
N TYR A 177 20.70 14.54 18.71
CA TYR A 177 20.08 15.83 18.48
C TYR A 177 19.79 16.58 19.79
N LEU A 178 19.16 15.90 20.76
CA LEU A 178 18.86 16.48 22.08
C LEU A 178 20.13 16.87 22.84
N PHE A 179 21.19 16.06 22.76
CA PHE A 179 22.47 16.40 23.35
C PHE A 179 23.10 17.66 22.76
N ILE A 180 23.13 17.78 21.43
CA ILE A 180 23.68 18.96 20.75
C ILE A 180 22.87 20.21 21.12
N LYS A 181 21.54 20.06 21.22
CA LYS A 181 20.59 21.14 21.51
C LYS A 181 20.73 21.67 22.93
N ASP A 182 20.69 20.79 23.94
CA ASP A 182 20.62 21.21 25.34
C ASP A 182 22.00 21.30 25.99
N ARG A 183 23.02 20.62 25.44
CA ARG A 183 24.41 20.52 25.95
C ARG A 183 24.48 20.15 27.44
N LYS A 184 23.48 19.43 27.95
CA LYS A 184 23.33 19.08 29.36
C LYS A 184 22.90 17.63 29.51
N PHE A 185 23.54 16.95 30.46
CA PHE A 185 23.12 15.62 30.91
C PHE A 185 22.14 15.74 32.07
N SER A 186 20.89 16.11 31.79
CA SER A 186 19.83 16.07 32.81
C SER A 186 19.62 14.64 33.30
N ALA A 187 18.98 14.48 34.47
CA ALA A 187 18.66 13.16 35.01
C ALA A 187 17.80 12.35 34.01
N GLU A 188 16.87 13.01 33.34
CA GLU A 188 15.97 12.43 32.34
C GLU A 188 16.70 12.02 31.06
N TYR A 189 17.69 12.81 30.64
CA TYR A 189 18.54 12.44 29.51
C TYR A 189 19.40 11.21 29.83
N LYS A 190 19.97 11.14 31.05
CA LYS A 190 20.73 9.97 31.51
C LYS A 190 19.84 8.72 31.62
N SER A 191 18.60 8.86 32.10
CA SER A 191 17.67 7.73 32.17
C SER A 191 17.27 7.24 30.76
N LEU A 192 17.09 8.15 29.80
CA LEU A 192 16.86 7.79 28.40
C LEU A 192 18.07 7.03 27.81
N LEU A 193 19.30 7.52 28.02
CA LEU A 193 20.51 6.82 27.58
C LEU A 193 20.65 5.42 28.17
N LEU A 194 20.44 5.29 29.49
CA LEU A 194 20.51 4.00 30.17
C LEU A 194 19.47 3.02 29.61
N PHE A 195 18.22 3.47 29.50
CA PHE A 195 17.13 2.67 28.96
C PHE A 195 17.41 2.24 27.51
N PHE A 196 17.89 3.17 26.68
CA PHE A 196 18.22 2.88 25.28
C PHE A 196 19.38 1.89 25.16
N GLY A 197 20.41 2.02 25.99
CA GLY A 197 21.51 1.04 26.07
C GLY A 197 21.02 -0.36 26.46
N ILE A 198 20.14 -0.46 27.47
CA ILE A 198 19.53 -1.74 27.87
C ILE A 198 18.71 -2.33 26.71
N ALA A 199 17.90 -1.51 26.03
CA ALA A 199 17.10 -1.95 24.89
C ALA A 199 17.97 -2.49 23.74
N ILE A 200 19.10 -1.84 23.44
CA ILE A 200 20.08 -2.33 22.44
C ILE A 200 20.63 -3.68 22.88
N CYS A 201 21.11 -3.80 24.12
CA CYS A 201 21.66 -5.06 24.62
C CYS A 201 20.64 -6.18 24.49
N ILE A 202 19.40 -5.97 24.96
CA ILE A 202 18.34 -6.98 24.85
C ILE A 202 18.08 -7.32 23.38
N ARG A 203 17.95 -6.33 22.49
CA ARG A 203 17.67 -6.60 21.08
C ARG A 203 18.76 -7.43 20.40
N ILE A 204 20.03 -7.18 20.72
CA ILE A 204 21.14 -7.97 20.20
C ILE A 204 21.02 -9.45 20.63
N PHE A 205 20.60 -9.72 21.87
CA PHE A 205 20.43 -11.08 22.37
C PHE A 205 19.11 -11.75 21.91
N THR A 206 18.14 -10.98 21.40
CA THR A 206 16.84 -11.49 20.95
C THR A 206 16.64 -11.36 19.44
N PHE A 207 17.72 -11.26 18.64
CA PHE A 207 17.56 -11.18 17.19
C PHE A 207 16.93 -12.46 16.64
N SER A 208 15.90 -12.29 15.82
CA SER A 208 15.26 -13.41 15.14
C SER A 208 16.17 -13.99 14.05
N VAL A 209 15.95 -15.26 13.68
CA VAL A 209 16.66 -15.92 12.56
C VAL A 209 16.52 -15.12 11.26
N TYR A 210 15.36 -14.50 11.04
CA TYR A 210 15.12 -13.63 9.90
C TYR A 210 16.09 -12.45 9.87
N GLU A 211 16.28 -11.77 11.00
CA GLU A 211 17.15 -10.59 11.10
C GLU A 211 18.63 -10.95 10.97
N THR A 212 19.07 -12.03 11.63
CA THR A 212 20.44 -12.51 11.48
C THR A 212 20.75 -12.91 10.03
N SER A 213 19.79 -13.50 9.32
CA SER A 213 19.93 -13.82 7.90
C SER A 213 20.03 -12.59 6.99
N ARG A 214 19.49 -11.44 7.40
CA ARG A 214 19.58 -10.17 6.67
C ARG A 214 20.90 -9.46 6.93
N LEU A 215 21.43 -9.54 8.16
CA LEU A 215 22.74 -8.99 8.51
C LEU A 215 23.90 -9.71 7.79
N GLY A 216 23.78 -11.02 7.56
CA GLY A 216 24.80 -11.82 6.88
C GLY A 216 24.83 -11.74 5.35
N LYS A 217 23.87 -11.04 4.71
CA LYS A 217 23.76 -10.92 3.24
C LYS A 217 24.41 -9.64 2.72
N GLY A 218 25.65 -9.38 3.11
CA GLY A 218 26.52 -8.40 2.44
C GLY A 218 27.03 -8.98 1.11
N LYS A 219 26.15 -9.15 0.12
CA LYS A 219 26.63 -9.46 -1.23
C LYS A 219 27.28 -8.20 -1.78
N SER A 220 28.55 -8.28 -2.14
CA SER A 220 29.24 -7.26 -2.94
C SER A 220 28.54 -7.18 -4.30
N HIS A 221 27.60 -6.27 -4.43
CA HIS A 221 26.98 -5.95 -5.70
C HIS A 221 27.66 -4.71 -6.26
N GLU A 222 28.00 -4.76 -7.54
CA GLU A 222 28.43 -3.58 -8.29
C GLU A 222 27.20 -2.68 -8.41
N ILE A 223 27.18 -1.58 -7.67
CA ILE A 223 26.08 -0.61 -7.71
C ILE A 223 26.31 0.28 -8.92
N ASP A 224 25.42 0.23 -9.90
CA ASP A 224 25.37 1.22 -10.96
C ASP A 224 24.84 2.54 -10.39
N TRP A 225 25.76 3.33 -9.86
CA TRP A 225 25.44 4.62 -9.25
C TRP A 225 24.77 5.59 -10.22
N TYR A 226 25.02 5.47 -11.52
CA TYR A 226 24.40 6.37 -12.50
C TYR A 226 22.90 6.11 -12.61
N SER A 227 22.48 4.86 -12.85
CA SER A 227 21.05 4.52 -12.94
C SER A 227 20.32 4.72 -11.62
N VAL A 228 20.98 4.41 -10.50
CA VAL A 228 20.45 4.65 -9.16
C VAL A 228 20.21 6.13 -8.91
N ILE A 229 21.20 7.00 -9.18
CA ILE A 229 21.06 8.45 -9.00
C ILE A 229 19.97 9.02 -9.93
N GLN A 230 19.94 8.60 -11.19
CA GLN A 230 18.96 9.09 -12.16
C GLN A 230 17.53 8.72 -11.74
N LYS A 231 17.28 7.44 -11.41
CA LYS A 231 15.95 6.97 -11.00
C LYS A 231 15.54 7.53 -9.65
N LEU A 232 16.45 7.63 -8.68
CA LEU A 232 16.17 8.30 -7.41
C LEU A 232 15.85 9.78 -7.64
N GLY A 233 16.60 10.46 -8.49
CA GLY A 233 16.35 11.86 -8.84
C GLY A 233 14.92 12.06 -9.35
N SER A 234 14.48 11.25 -10.31
CA SER A 234 13.11 11.31 -10.81
C SER A 234 12.08 10.95 -9.73
N THR A 235 12.27 9.86 -8.98
CA THR A 235 11.34 9.40 -7.95
C THR A 235 11.24 10.39 -6.78
N PHE A 236 12.32 11.07 -6.41
CA PHE A 236 12.26 12.10 -5.37
C PHE A 236 11.57 13.37 -5.83
N VAL A 237 11.68 13.72 -7.11
CA VAL A 237 11.00 14.88 -7.68
C VAL A 237 9.50 14.59 -7.86
N SER A 238 9.13 13.37 -8.26
CA SER A 238 7.72 13.01 -8.46
C SER A 238 7.01 12.62 -7.16
N GLU A 239 7.59 11.72 -6.37
CA GLU A 239 6.90 11.08 -5.23
C GLU A 239 7.30 11.63 -3.86
N TYR A 240 8.60 11.95 -3.65
CA TYR A 240 9.12 12.34 -2.33
C TYR A 240 9.46 13.84 -2.19
N TRP A 241 8.94 14.69 -3.07
CA TRP A 241 9.24 16.13 -3.06
C TRP A 241 8.85 16.80 -1.75
N GLN A 242 7.79 16.30 -1.10
CA GLN A 242 7.31 16.78 0.20
C GLN A 242 8.36 16.56 1.30
N THR A 243 9.05 15.42 1.28
CA THR A 243 10.14 15.11 2.22
C THR A 243 11.31 16.07 2.03
N ILE A 244 11.67 16.39 0.78
CA ILE A 244 12.70 17.38 0.46
C ILE A 244 12.27 18.77 0.97
N LEU A 245 11.02 19.17 0.70
CA LEU A 245 10.49 20.44 1.16
C LEU A 245 10.55 20.56 2.69
N LEU A 246 10.19 19.51 3.42
CA LEU A 246 10.27 19.48 4.88
C LEU A 246 11.71 19.54 5.38
N LEU A 247 12.66 18.87 4.73
CA LEU A 247 14.08 18.97 5.06
C LEU A 247 14.59 20.41 4.89
N VAL A 248 14.31 21.03 3.74
CA VAL A 248 14.69 22.42 3.45
C VAL A 248 14.08 23.36 4.49
N LEU A 249 12.81 23.18 4.82
CA LEU A 249 12.12 23.97 5.84
C LEU A 249 12.76 23.78 7.22
N ALA A 250 13.07 22.54 7.61
CA ALA A 250 13.71 22.24 8.90
C ALA A 250 15.07 22.91 9.03
N VAL A 251 15.92 22.75 8.02
CA VAL A 251 17.25 23.36 7.96
C VAL A 251 17.14 24.88 7.98
N PHE A 252 16.21 25.46 7.20
CA PHE A 252 15.97 26.90 7.19
C PHE A 252 15.54 27.45 8.55
N ILE A 253 14.59 26.79 9.23
CA ILE A 253 14.12 27.19 10.57
C ILE A 253 15.29 27.17 11.57
N LEU A 254 16.13 26.13 11.52
CA LEU A 254 17.29 26.01 12.41
C LEU A 254 18.35 27.09 12.12
N ILE A 255 18.65 27.37 10.85
CA ILE A 255 19.57 28.44 10.44
C ILE A 255 19.05 29.81 10.90
N LYS A 256 17.77 30.11 10.66
CA LYS A 256 17.12 31.35 11.09
C LYS A 256 17.15 31.51 12.61
N SER A 257 17.03 30.39 13.32
CA SER A 257 17.15 30.32 14.79
C SER A 257 18.59 30.34 15.29
N ARG A 258 19.58 30.56 14.41
CA ARG A 258 21.03 30.56 14.68
C ARG A 258 21.58 29.24 15.24
N LYS A 259 20.93 28.12 14.93
CA LYS A 259 21.30 26.76 15.36
C LYS A 259 22.04 25.99 14.27
N LEU A 260 23.15 26.55 13.77
CA LEU A 260 23.88 26.01 12.61
C LEU A 260 24.36 24.56 12.79
N LEU A 261 24.84 24.20 14.00
CA LEU A 261 25.29 22.83 14.27
C LEU A 261 24.14 21.81 14.20
N LEU A 262 22.95 22.18 14.68
CA LEU A 262 21.76 21.33 14.56
C LEU A 262 21.29 21.24 13.11
N ALA A 263 21.34 22.35 12.36
CA ALA A 263 21.01 22.35 10.93
C ALA A 263 21.94 21.40 10.15
N ALA A 264 23.25 21.48 10.40
CA ALA A 264 24.24 20.60 9.80
C ALA A 264 24.01 19.14 10.19
N PHE A 265 23.68 18.85 11.46
CA PHE A 265 23.39 17.51 11.95
C PHE A 265 22.13 16.90 11.30
N VAL A 266 21.05 17.67 11.17
CA VAL A 266 19.81 17.21 10.51
C VAL A 266 20.07 16.93 9.04
N PHE A 267 20.77 17.83 8.35
CA PHE A 267 21.11 17.64 6.94
C PHE A 267 22.04 16.46 6.70
N SER A 268 23.13 16.32 7.47
CA SER A 268 24.07 15.21 7.31
C SER A 268 23.44 13.87 7.70
N GLY A 269 22.60 13.84 8.73
CA GLY A 269 21.84 12.64 9.13
C GLY A 269 20.86 12.19 8.05
N TYR A 270 20.17 13.14 7.40
CA TYR A 270 19.32 12.85 6.24
C TYR A 270 20.13 12.20 5.12
N ILE A 271 21.27 12.80 4.73
CA ILE A 271 22.12 12.26 3.65
C ILE A 271 22.66 10.88 4.01
N PHE A 272 23.06 10.66 5.27
CA PHE A 272 23.53 9.36 5.74
C PHE A 272 22.44 8.28 5.65
N LEU A 273 21.24 8.56 6.15
CA LEU A 273 20.11 7.62 6.09
C LEU A 273 19.66 7.37 4.65
N LEU A 274 19.67 8.40 3.80
CA LEU A 274 19.39 8.26 2.38
C LEU A 274 20.41 7.32 1.72
N SER A 275 21.70 7.54 1.92
CA SER A 275 22.75 6.64 1.40
C SER A 275 22.56 5.20 1.84
N PHE A 276 22.11 4.96 3.08
CA PHE A 276 21.79 3.62 3.57
C PHE A 276 20.59 3.00 2.84
N VAL A 277 19.51 3.77 2.64
CA VAL A 277 18.35 3.32 1.87
C VAL A 277 18.76 3.00 0.44
N VAL A 278 19.50 3.88 -0.22
CA VAL A 278 20.01 3.70 -1.59
C VAL A 278 20.86 2.44 -1.72
N TYR A 279 21.77 2.19 -0.78
CA TYR A 279 22.60 0.98 -0.76
C TYR A 279 21.78 -0.32 -0.74
N ASN A 280 20.57 -0.29 -0.15
CA ASN A 280 19.70 -1.45 -0.05
C ASN A 280 18.69 -1.57 -1.22
N ILE A 281 18.58 -0.56 -2.09
CA ILE A 281 17.61 -0.53 -3.18
C ILE A 281 18.24 -1.05 -4.48
N LYS A 282 17.55 -2.00 -5.14
CA LYS A 282 18.02 -2.64 -6.37
C LYS A 282 17.81 -1.80 -7.63
N ASN A 283 16.80 -0.90 -7.68
CA ASN A 283 16.39 -0.23 -8.93
C ASN A 283 15.79 1.19 -8.80
N GLY A 284 15.55 1.75 -7.61
CA GLY A 284 15.07 3.12 -7.44
C GLY A 284 13.60 3.38 -7.86
N SER A 285 12.80 2.33 -8.10
CA SER A 285 11.36 2.43 -8.39
C SER A 285 10.58 3.02 -7.19
N TYR A 286 9.34 3.46 -7.40
CA TYR A 286 8.40 3.75 -6.32
C TYR A 286 7.50 2.54 -6.10
N GLU A 287 7.69 1.86 -4.97
CA GLU A 287 6.98 0.65 -4.57
C GLU A 287 6.70 0.77 -3.07
N TRP A 288 5.65 0.10 -2.60
CA TRP A 288 5.25 0.12 -1.20
C TRP A 288 6.41 -0.16 -0.23
N TYR A 289 7.31 -1.07 -0.60
CA TYR A 289 8.47 -1.43 0.22
C TYR A 289 9.43 -0.25 0.41
N TYR A 290 9.64 0.56 -0.62
CA TYR A 290 10.53 1.73 -0.52
C TYR A 290 9.94 2.82 0.35
N GLU A 291 8.62 3.00 0.31
CA GLU A 291 7.93 3.93 1.20
C GLU A 291 8.17 3.56 2.68
N VAL A 292 8.12 2.28 3.02
CA VAL A 292 8.47 1.78 4.37
C VAL A 292 9.94 2.06 4.70
N MET A 293 10.87 1.85 3.76
CA MET A 293 12.30 2.14 3.96
C MET A 293 12.59 3.64 4.13
N MET A 294 11.73 4.52 3.62
CA MET A 294 11.85 5.99 3.76
C MET A 294 11.39 6.51 5.14
N THR A 295 10.69 5.69 5.93
CA THR A 295 10.18 6.08 7.27
C THR A 295 11.23 6.76 8.18
N PRO A 296 12.46 6.23 8.35
CA PRO A 296 13.45 6.81 9.26
C PRO A 296 13.92 8.19 8.81
N ILE A 297 14.01 8.38 7.49
CA ILE A 297 14.43 9.64 6.89
C ILE A 297 13.40 10.72 7.23
N LEU A 298 12.11 10.41 7.08
CA LEU A 298 11.06 11.36 7.45
C LEU A 298 11.08 11.65 8.95
N LEU A 299 11.23 10.63 9.81
CA LEU A 299 11.31 10.83 11.26
C LEU A 299 12.54 11.64 11.71
N ALA A 300 13.68 11.47 11.06
CA ALA A 300 14.89 12.25 11.32
C ALA A 300 14.69 13.75 11.00
N ILE A 301 13.73 14.09 10.14
CA ILE A 301 13.32 15.49 9.88
C ILE A 301 12.26 15.94 10.90
N LEU A 302 11.22 15.14 11.11
CA LEU A 302 10.05 15.53 11.91
C LEU A 302 10.35 15.64 13.41
N LEU A 303 11.13 14.71 14.00
CA LEU A 303 11.40 14.71 15.44
C LEU A 303 12.16 15.98 15.89
N PRO A 304 13.21 16.45 15.20
CA PRO A 304 13.83 17.75 15.48
C PRO A 304 12.86 18.94 15.38
N LEU A 305 11.94 18.91 14.42
CA LEU A 305 11.00 20.00 14.17
C LEU A 305 9.98 20.18 15.30
N MET A 306 9.59 19.10 15.99
CA MET A 306 8.56 19.12 17.04
C MET A 306 8.76 20.23 18.07
N ASP A 307 10.00 20.45 18.49
CA ASP A 307 10.33 21.43 19.53
C ASP A 307 10.54 22.85 18.99
N GLU A 308 10.93 22.98 17.72
CA GLU A 308 11.25 24.27 17.10
C GLU A 308 10.00 25.06 16.71
N PHE A 309 8.93 24.36 16.28
CA PHE A 309 7.64 24.99 15.96
C PHE A 309 7.01 25.71 17.16
N ASN A 310 7.29 25.27 18.41
CA ASN A 310 6.69 25.89 19.59
C ASN A 310 7.41 27.17 20.08
N ARG A 311 8.64 27.44 19.64
CA ARG A 311 9.50 28.48 20.25
C ARG A 311 9.82 29.67 19.33
N SER A 312 9.69 29.52 18.01
CA SER A 312 10.42 30.38 17.06
C SER A 312 9.54 31.17 16.08
N ILE A 313 8.22 31.20 16.28
CA ILE A 313 7.27 31.61 15.24
C ILE A 313 6.49 32.87 15.64
N THR A 314 6.55 33.91 14.80
CA THR A 314 5.68 35.10 14.90
C THR A 314 4.29 34.80 14.30
N ILE A 315 3.25 35.57 14.66
CA ILE A 315 1.86 35.35 14.20
C ILE A 315 1.74 35.25 12.65
N LYS A 316 2.51 36.06 11.89
CA LYS A 316 2.54 35.98 10.42
C LYS A 316 3.17 34.66 9.93
N THR A 317 4.28 34.24 10.54
CA THR A 317 4.94 32.98 10.21
C THR A 317 4.09 31.77 10.61
N GLU A 318 3.31 31.85 11.69
CA GLU A 318 2.37 30.81 12.13
C GLU A 318 1.27 30.58 11.09
N SER A 319 0.74 31.66 10.51
CA SER A 319 -0.32 31.59 9.49
C SER A 319 0.19 30.97 8.18
N ILE A 320 1.41 31.31 7.75
CA ILE A 320 2.04 30.74 6.55
C ILE A 320 2.32 29.24 6.75
N LEU A 321 2.84 28.85 7.92
CA LEU A 321 3.12 27.45 8.23
C LEU A 321 1.83 26.63 8.37
N ALA A 322 0.78 27.20 8.96
CA ALA A 322 -0.53 26.57 9.03
C ALA A 322 -1.13 26.36 7.62
N PHE A 323 -1.02 27.36 6.75
CA PHE A 323 -1.46 27.23 5.35
C PHE A 323 -0.64 26.18 4.60
N GLY A 324 0.69 26.19 4.72
CA GLY A 324 1.57 25.20 4.09
C GLY A 324 1.27 23.76 4.57
N LEU A 325 1.06 23.57 5.87
CA LEU A 325 0.63 22.28 6.41
C LEU A 325 -0.74 21.87 5.87
N ALA A 326 -1.73 22.77 5.84
CA ALA A 326 -3.04 22.48 5.29
C ALA A 326 -2.97 22.07 3.80
N THR A 327 -2.13 22.74 3.01
CA THR A 327 -1.86 22.38 1.61
C THR A 327 -1.21 21.00 1.50
N LEU A 328 -0.19 20.70 2.32
CA LEU A 328 0.43 19.37 2.35
C LEU A 328 -0.59 18.29 2.70
N PHE A 329 -1.48 18.55 3.67
CA PHE A 329 -2.55 17.62 4.00
C PHE A 329 -3.52 17.42 2.83
N ALA A 330 -3.97 18.49 2.18
CA ALA A 330 -4.87 18.38 1.04
C ALA A 330 -4.26 17.57 -0.12
N VAL A 331 -2.99 17.80 -0.42
CA VAL A 331 -2.26 17.03 -1.45
C VAL A 331 -2.15 15.55 -1.06
N ASN A 332 -1.81 15.24 0.19
CA ASN A 332 -1.71 13.84 0.63
C ASN A 332 -3.07 13.14 0.65
N ILE A 333 -4.16 13.84 1.01
CA ILE A 333 -5.52 13.29 0.91
C ILE A 333 -5.87 12.96 -0.54
N TYR A 334 -5.51 13.85 -1.48
CA TYR A 334 -5.69 13.58 -2.91
C TYR A 334 -4.88 12.36 -3.37
N GLN A 335 -3.61 12.26 -2.98
CA GLN A 335 -2.73 11.13 -3.33
C GLN A 335 -3.25 9.80 -2.75
N ILE A 336 -3.68 9.79 -1.48
CA ILE A 336 -4.33 8.62 -0.86
C ILE A 336 -5.60 8.25 -1.63
N SER A 337 -6.43 9.22 -2.01
CA SER A 337 -7.64 8.94 -2.78
C SER A 337 -7.34 8.36 -4.17
N SER A 338 -6.33 8.90 -4.88
CA SER A 338 -5.90 8.39 -6.18
C SER A 338 -5.40 6.94 -6.07
N MET A 339 -4.56 6.67 -5.08
CA MET A 339 -4.10 5.31 -4.74
C MET A 339 -5.26 4.37 -4.39
N GLY A 340 -6.27 4.88 -3.67
CA GLY A 340 -7.49 4.14 -3.34
C GLY A 340 -8.29 3.74 -4.58
N THR A 341 -8.41 4.62 -5.57
CA THR A 341 -9.04 4.29 -6.85
C THR A 341 -8.28 3.18 -7.58
N MET A 342 -6.95 3.26 -7.64
CA MET A 342 -6.11 2.24 -8.27
C MET A 342 -6.27 0.87 -7.58
N LEU A 343 -6.18 0.84 -6.24
CA LEU A 343 -6.36 -0.39 -5.48
C LEU A 343 -7.79 -0.94 -5.54
N ASN A 344 -8.80 -0.08 -5.73
CA ASN A 344 -10.16 -0.51 -5.97
C ASN A 344 -10.26 -1.28 -7.29
N GLN A 345 -9.64 -0.78 -8.36
CA GLN A 345 -9.61 -1.47 -9.66
C GLN A 345 -9.02 -2.87 -9.52
N ARG A 346 -7.89 -2.98 -8.80
CA ARG A 346 -7.26 -4.26 -8.45
C ARG A 346 -8.21 -5.17 -7.68
N TYR A 347 -8.85 -4.68 -6.62
CA TYR A 347 -9.76 -5.48 -5.78
C TYR A 347 -10.96 -6.00 -6.59
N MET A 348 -11.54 -5.14 -7.43
CA MET A 348 -12.66 -5.52 -8.29
C MET A 348 -12.23 -6.52 -9.36
N GLN A 349 -11.02 -6.42 -9.92
CA GLN A 349 -10.45 -7.42 -10.83
C GLN A 349 -10.35 -8.79 -10.17
N MET A 350 -9.86 -8.86 -8.92
CA MET A 350 -9.81 -10.08 -8.13
C MET A 350 -11.20 -10.70 -7.91
N GLN A 351 -12.21 -9.88 -7.61
CA GLN A 351 -13.59 -10.37 -7.42
C GLN A 351 -14.21 -10.90 -8.72
N ARG A 352 -14.02 -10.21 -9.84
CA ARG A 352 -14.52 -10.66 -11.14
C ARG A 352 -13.88 -11.98 -11.56
N LEU A 353 -12.55 -12.09 -11.43
CA LEU A 353 -11.83 -13.32 -11.74
C LEU A 353 -12.31 -14.49 -10.86
N ALA A 354 -12.49 -14.26 -9.55
CA ALA A 354 -13.01 -15.29 -8.65
C ALA A 354 -14.44 -15.73 -9.01
N SER A 355 -15.30 -14.78 -9.41
CA SER A 355 -16.66 -15.08 -9.86
C SER A 355 -16.67 -15.92 -11.14
N GLU A 356 -15.91 -15.51 -12.16
CA GLU A 356 -15.87 -16.23 -13.44
C GLU A 356 -15.28 -17.63 -13.27
N ALA A 357 -14.25 -17.77 -12.44
CA ALA A 357 -13.66 -19.07 -12.11
C ALA A 357 -14.67 -20.04 -11.47
N LYS A 358 -15.55 -19.52 -10.61
CA LYS A 358 -16.65 -20.28 -10.01
C LYS A 358 -17.74 -20.61 -11.02
N ASP A 359 -18.04 -19.71 -11.95
CA ASP A 359 -19.02 -19.98 -13.02
C ASP A 359 -18.52 -21.05 -14.01
N LEU A 360 -17.22 -21.05 -14.32
CA LEU A 360 -16.54 -22.09 -15.09
C LEU A 360 -16.53 -23.43 -14.34
N TYR A 361 -16.18 -23.42 -13.05
CA TYR A 361 -16.01 -24.61 -12.23
C TYR A 361 -16.71 -24.49 -10.86
N PRO A 362 -18.04 -24.69 -10.80
CA PRO A 362 -18.84 -24.46 -9.58
C PRO A 362 -18.39 -25.24 -8.36
N GLU A 363 -17.90 -26.47 -8.56
CA GLU A 363 -17.45 -27.38 -7.51
C GLU A 363 -15.98 -27.17 -7.08
N SER A 364 -15.28 -26.21 -7.69
CA SER A 364 -13.88 -25.92 -7.37
C SER A 364 -13.75 -24.66 -6.51
N SER A 365 -12.75 -24.62 -5.66
CA SER A 365 -12.30 -23.39 -4.97
C SER A 365 -10.83 -23.08 -5.26
N LYS A 366 -10.18 -23.85 -6.14
CA LYS A 366 -8.74 -23.80 -6.38
C LYS A 366 -8.48 -23.59 -7.86
N PHE A 367 -7.79 -22.51 -8.16
CA PHE A 367 -7.63 -22.04 -9.52
C PHE A 367 -6.19 -21.71 -9.83
N ARG A 368 -5.80 -21.92 -11.08
CA ARG A 368 -4.50 -21.56 -11.61
C ARG A 368 -4.68 -20.69 -12.84
N PHE A 369 -3.77 -19.74 -13.02
CA PHE A 369 -3.76 -18.90 -14.19
C PHE A 369 -2.35 -18.47 -14.58
N ASP A 370 -2.17 -18.12 -15.84
CA ASP A 370 -1.00 -17.39 -16.33
C ASP A 370 -1.03 -15.92 -15.90
N ASP A 371 0.02 -15.47 -15.22
CA ASP A 371 0.13 -14.11 -14.70
C ASP A 371 0.08 -13.04 -15.79
N GLN A 372 0.56 -13.32 -16.99
CA GLN A 372 0.58 -12.36 -18.10
C GLN A 372 -0.82 -11.94 -18.54
N ASN A 373 -1.83 -12.81 -18.36
CA ASN A 373 -3.21 -12.47 -18.66
C ASN A 373 -3.80 -11.47 -17.66
N PHE A 374 -3.31 -11.47 -16.42
CA PHE A 374 -3.90 -10.76 -15.29
C PHE A 374 -3.15 -9.48 -14.89
N GLU A 375 -1.82 -9.45 -15.01
CA GLU A 375 -1.02 -8.30 -14.59
C GLU A 375 -1.34 -7.05 -15.39
N ARG A 376 -1.48 -5.94 -14.69
CA ARG A 376 -1.74 -4.60 -15.22
C ARG A 376 -0.91 -3.60 -14.42
N GLU A 377 -0.82 -2.35 -14.87
CA GLU A 377 -0.12 -1.30 -14.11
C GLU A 377 -0.70 -1.09 -12.69
N PHE A 378 -2.03 -1.27 -12.53
CA PHE A 378 -2.70 -1.21 -11.22
C PHE A 378 -2.68 -2.55 -10.46
N THR A 379 -2.20 -3.64 -11.07
CA THR A 379 -2.25 -5.00 -10.50
C THR A 379 -0.92 -5.72 -10.66
N HIS A 380 -0.16 -5.76 -9.57
CA HIS A 380 1.05 -6.59 -9.44
C HIS A 380 0.83 -7.73 -8.44
N MET A 381 1.26 -8.96 -8.75
CA MET A 381 1.08 -10.07 -7.81
C MET A 381 2.27 -10.18 -6.86
N GLY A 382 2.09 -9.62 -5.67
CA GLY A 382 3.02 -9.75 -4.57
C GLY A 382 2.85 -11.06 -3.79
N MET A 383 3.63 -11.16 -2.71
CA MET A 383 3.65 -12.33 -1.83
C MET A 383 2.31 -12.63 -1.15
N GLN A 384 1.46 -11.62 -1.08
CA GLN A 384 0.24 -11.65 -0.32
C GLN A 384 -0.98 -11.91 -1.21
N PHE A 385 -0.76 -12.05 -2.53
CA PHE A 385 -1.82 -12.21 -3.52
C PHE A 385 -2.80 -13.36 -3.25
N PRO A 386 -2.38 -14.58 -2.86
CA PRO A 386 -3.34 -15.63 -2.51
C PRO A 386 -4.28 -15.26 -1.36
N PHE A 387 -3.75 -14.53 -0.36
CA PHE A 387 -4.56 -14.07 0.77
C PHE A 387 -5.47 -12.91 0.35
N GLU A 388 -5.01 -12.02 -0.52
CA GLU A 388 -5.85 -10.97 -1.12
C GLU A 388 -7.03 -11.58 -1.89
N MET A 389 -6.76 -12.54 -2.79
CA MET A 389 -7.80 -13.24 -3.56
C MET A 389 -8.81 -13.96 -2.66
N MET A 390 -8.30 -14.65 -1.63
CA MET A 390 -9.15 -15.38 -0.70
C MET A 390 -10.04 -14.44 0.11
N MET A 391 -9.54 -13.27 0.52
CA MET A 391 -10.31 -12.25 1.22
C MET A 391 -11.32 -11.55 0.31
N ALA A 392 -10.92 -11.24 -0.93
CA ALA A 392 -11.78 -10.60 -1.92
C ALA A 392 -12.96 -11.48 -2.32
N SER A 393 -12.72 -12.76 -2.55
CA SER A 393 -13.74 -13.74 -2.93
C SER A 393 -14.67 -14.12 -1.77
N SER A 394 -14.13 -14.24 -0.56
CA SER A 394 -14.92 -14.64 0.63
C SER A 394 -15.78 -13.51 1.22
N GLU A 395 -15.66 -12.27 0.71
CA GLU A 395 -16.48 -11.13 1.15
C GLU A 395 -17.98 -11.45 1.03
N PHE A 396 -18.37 -12.20 0.00
CA PHE A 396 -19.77 -12.57 -0.28
C PHE A 396 -20.19 -13.89 0.36
N GLY A 397 -19.35 -14.46 1.22
CA GLY A 397 -19.64 -15.67 1.99
C GLY A 397 -18.63 -16.79 1.72
N PRO A 398 -18.51 -17.76 2.65
CA PRO A 398 -17.50 -18.83 2.58
C PRO A 398 -17.59 -19.67 1.30
N GLN A 399 -18.79 -19.91 0.78
CA GLN A 399 -19.00 -20.70 -0.44
C GLN A 399 -18.33 -20.10 -1.69
N ASN A 400 -18.06 -18.79 -1.68
CA ASN A 400 -17.43 -18.08 -2.78
C ASN A 400 -15.90 -18.06 -2.68
N THR A 401 -15.33 -18.59 -1.60
CA THR A 401 -13.88 -18.59 -1.39
C THR A 401 -13.16 -19.23 -2.57
N ALA A 402 -12.19 -18.50 -3.10
CA ALA A 402 -11.34 -18.92 -4.20
C ALA A 402 -9.87 -18.62 -3.87
N VAL A 403 -9.01 -19.61 -4.06
CA VAL A 403 -7.55 -19.48 -3.96
C VAL A 403 -6.94 -19.65 -5.34
N PHE A 404 -5.97 -18.79 -5.65
CA PHE A 404 -5.33 -18.76 -6.95
C PHE A 404 -3.83 -18.99 -6.82
N ALA A 405 -3.28 -19.81 -7.72
CA ALA A 405 -1.85 -19.98 -7.95
C ALA A 405 -1.49 -19.42 -9.32
N ALA A 406 -0.67 -18.37 -9.36
CA ALA A 406 -0.15 -17.79 -10.60
C ALA A 406 1.13 -18.51 -11.05
N ASN A 407 1.46 -18.51 -12.35
CA ASN A 407 2.69 -19.16 -12.84
C ASN A 407 3.96 -18.61 -12.18
N GLN A 408 4.09 -17.30 -11.97
CA GLN A 408 5.23 -16.73 -11.24
C GLN A 408 5.34 -17.19 -9.77
N MET A 409 4.24 -17.66 -9.17
CA MET A 409 4.24 -18.29 -7.85
C MET A 409 4.69 -19.75 -7.88
N MET A 410 5.08 -20.28 -9.05
CA MET A 410 5.70 -21.60 -9.24
C MET A 410 7.03 -21.43 -9.97
N LYS A 411 8.17 -21.70 -9.31
CA LYS A 411 9.49 -21.48 -9.89
C LYS A 411 9.80 -22.61 -10.87
N TYR A 412 9.38 -22.46 -12.12
CA TYR A 412 9.41 -23.49 -13.16
C TYR A 412 8.53 -24.72 -12.83
N ASP A 413 8.26 -25.57 -13.83
CA ASP A 413 7.44 -26.79 -13.73
C ASP A 413 7.77 -27.72 -12.55
N SER A 414 8.96 -27.59 -11.97
CA SER A 414 9.39 -28.37 -10.82
C SER A 414 8.59 -28.10 -9.55
N SER A 415 7.73 -27.08 -9.47
CA SER A 415 6.88 -26.79 -8.29
C SER A 415 5.44 -27.33 -8.40
N LEU A 416 5.09 -27.98 -9.52
CA LEU A 416 3.74 -28.53 -9.78
C LEU A 416 3.28 -29.55 -8.74
N TYR A 417 4.23 -30.33 -8.20
CA TYR A 417 3.93 -31.36 -7.19
C TYR A 417 3.33 -30.79 -5.90
N LEU A 418 3.45 -29.47 -5.67
CA LEU A 418 2.90 -28.79 -4.50
C LEU A 418 1.40 -28.47 -4.64
N LEU A 419 0.80 -28.68 -5.81
CA LEU A 419 -0.62 -28.43 -6.09
C LEU A 419 -1.50 -29.62 -5.67
N GLU A 420 -1.41 -30.06 -4.41
CA GLU A 420 -2.09 -31.27 -3.95
C GLU A 420 -3.56 -31.01 -3.59
N PRO A 421 -4.46 -32.01 -3.62
CA PRO A 421 -5.89 -31.81 -3.42
C PRO A 421 -6.32 -31.20 -2.07
N ASP A 422 -5.55 -31.42 -1.01
CA ASP A 422 -5.86 -31.08 0.38
C ASP A 422 -5.11 -29.85 0.92
N ASN A 423 -4.31 -29.19 0.07
CA ASN A 423 -3.61 -27.96 0.38
C ASN A 423 -3.83 -26.89 -0.69
N PHE A 424 -3.42 -25.66 -0.37
CA PHE A 424 -3.31 -24.59 -1.36
C PHE A 424 -1.96 -23.88 -1.27
N LEU A 425 -1.51 -23.26 -2.37
CA LEU A 425 -0.23 -22.58 -2.39
C LEU A 425 -0.34 -21.22 -1.72
N VAL A 426 0.56 -21.00 -0.77
CA VAL A 426 0.91 -19.68 -0.28
C VAL A 426 2.28 -19.29 -0.82
N TRP A 427 2.61 -18.01 -0.74
CA TRP A 427 3.85 -17.50 -1.31
C TRP A 427 5.10 -18.17 -0.71
N GLY A 428 6.14 -18.28 -1.55
CA GLY A 428 7.35 -19.04 -1.25
C GLY A 428 7.23 -20.51 -1.61
N PHE A 429 6.25 -20.88 -2.45
CA PHE A 429 5.99 -22.26 -2.88
C PHE A 429 5.69 -23.18 -1.69
N ALA A 430 5.07 -22.65 -0.63
CA ALA A 430 4.75 -23.42 0.55
C ALA A 430 3.28 -23.88 0.47
N PRO A 431 3.00 -25.18 0.59
CA PRO A 431 1.64 -25.66 0.70
C PRO A 431 1.05 -25.29 2.07
N TYR A 432 -0.21 -24.88 2.09
CA TYR A 432 -1.00 -24.59 3.28
C TYR A 432 -2.11 -25.63 3.42
N PRO A 433 -2.14 -26.44 4.49
CA PRO A 433 -3.17 -27.45 4.66
C PRO A 433 -4.56 -26.84 4.79
N MET A 434 -5.52 -27.34 4.00
CA MET A 434 -6.91 -26.86 4.08
C MET A 434 -7.57 -27.24 5.41
N SER A 435 -7.11 -28.29 6.08
CA SER A 435 -7.59 -28.69 7.41
C SER A 435 -7.30 -27.65 8.49
N GLU A 436 -6.35 -26.75 8.25
CA GLU A 436 -6.03 -25.66 9.18
C GLU A 436 -6.86 -24.40 8.92
N VAL A 437 -7.73 -24.39 7.91
CA VAL A 437 -8.49 -23.20 7.52
C VAL A 437 -9.79 -23.05 8.32
N ASP A 438 -10.11 -21.82 8.75
CA ASP A 438 -11.41 -21.49 9.36
C ASP A 438 -12.56 -21.65 8.34
N THR A 439 -13.17 -22.83 8.36
CA THR A 439 -14.30 -23.20 7.49
C THR A 439 -15.56 -22.34 7.70
N THR A 440 -15.69 -21.63 8.83
CA THR A 440 -16.85 -20.76 9.06
C THR A 440 -16.80 -19.49 8.21
N ARG A 441 -15.61 -19.11 7.74
CA ARG A 441 -15.36 -17.88 6.98
C ARG A 441 -14.76 -18.14 5.59
N PHE A 442 -14.10 -19.28 5.41
CA PHE A 442 -13.48 -19.68 4.15
C PHE A 442 -13.94 -21.09 3.74
N GLY A 443 -14.69 -21.20 2.64
CA GLY A 443 -15.22 -22.46 2.14
C GLY A 443 -14.35 -23.04 1.03
N LEU A 444 -13.31 -23.79 1.42
CA LEU A 444 -12.43 -24.47 0.46
C LEU A 444 -12.88 -25.91 0.20
N HIS A 445 -12.90 -26.30 -1.07
CA HIS A 445 -13.17 -27.64 -1.54
C HIS A 445 -11.87 -28.38 -1.85
N LYS A 446 -11.77 -29.63 -1.39
CA LYS A 446 -10.68 -30.52 -1.76
C LYS A 446 -10.79 -30.85 -3.25
N GLY A 447 -9.68 -30.77 -3.96
CA GLY A 447 -9.66 -31.04 -5.39
C GLY A 447 -8.41 -30.52 -6.07
N GLU A 448 -8.23 -30.92 -7.33
CA GLU A 448 -7.16 -30.39 -8.17
C GLU A 448 -7.42 -28.93 -8.54
N TYR A 449 -6.33 -28.21 -8.82
CA TYR A 449 -6.43 -26.86 -9.36
C TYR A 449 -7.04 -26.89 -10.76
N LYS A 450 -7.98 -25.98 -11.02
CA LYS A 450 -8.55 -25.76 -12.36
C LYS A 450 -7.88 -24.57 -13.02
N TYR A 451 -7.43 -24.74 -14.25
CA TYR A 451 -6.92 -23.63 -15.04
C TYR A 451 -8.09 -22.78 -15.51
N VAL A 452 -7.98 -21.46 -15.32
CA VAL A 452 -9.05 -20.53 -15.71
C VAL A 452 -8.73 -19.78 -17.00
N ASN A 453 -7.51 -19.91 -17.54
CA ASN A 453 -7.10 -19.27 -18.79
C ASN A 453 -6.34 -20.22 -19.72
N SER A 454 -6.91 -21.40 -19.94
CA SER A 454 -6.27 -22.50 -20.70
C SER A 454 -7.06 -23.00 -21.90
N GLU A 455 -8.30 -22.55 -22.09
CA GLU A 455 -9.10 -23.04 -23.21
C GLU A 455 -8.45 -22.66 -24.56
N GLU A 456 -8.41 -23.63 -25.45
CA GLU A 456 -8.00 -23.44 -26.84
C GLU A 456 -9.21 -23.07 -27.71
N ALA A 457 -8.97 -22.29 -28.76
CA ALA A 457 -10.01 -21.95 -29.73
C ALA A 457 -10.50 -23.19 -30.50
N ARG A 458 -11.74 -23.60 -30.24
CA ARG A 458 -12.38 -24.75 -30.92
C ARG A 458 -13.26 -24.35 -32.11
N LEU A 459 -13.74 -23.11 -32.11
CA LEU A 459 -14.56 -22.54 -33.18
C LEU A 459 -13.66 -21.78 -34.17
N SER A 460 -14.11 -21.66 -35.42
CA SER A 460 -13.46 -20.76 -36.37
C SER A 460 -13.63 -19.30 -35.93
N THR A 461 -12.73 -18.42 -36.37
CA THR A 461 -12.77 -16.99 -36.01
C THR A 461 -14.10 -16.35 -36.41
N ASN A 462 -14.63 -16.67 -37.59
CA ASN A 462 -15.92 -16.14 -38.05
C ASN A 462 -17.09 -16.59 -37.14
N GLU A 463 -17.12 -17.85 -36.70
CA GLU A 463 -18.16 -18.32 -35.77
C GLU A 463 -18.06 -17.64 -34.41
N MET A 464 -16.84 -17.38 -33.93
CA MET A 464 -16.64 -16.63 -32.68
C MET A 464 -17.10 -15.18 -32.82
N ILE A 465 -16.83 -14.53 -33.96
CA ILE A 465 -17.30 -13.16 -34.25
C ILE A 465 -18.83 -13.07 -34.19
N GLU A 466 -19.54 -14.04 -34.78
CA GLU A 466 -21.00 -14.06 -34.78
C GLU A 466 -21.58 -14.23 -33.36
N LYS A 467 -20.87 -14.94 -32.49
CA LYS A 467 -21.31 -15.28 -31.13
C LYS A 467 -20.73 -14.39 -30.04
N THR A 468 -19.95 -13.37 -30.40
CA THR A 468 -19.31 -12.48 -29.44
C THR A 468 -19.80 -11.05 -29.62
N SER A 469 -20.03 -10.35 -28.51
CA SER A 469 -20.32 -8.91 -28.53
C SER A 469 -19.62 -8.20 -27.37
N LEU A 470 -19.41 -6.89 -27.56
CA LEU A 470 -18.84 -6.00 -26.56
C LEU A 470 -19.88 -4.99 -26.06
N GLN A 471 -19.73 -4.57 -24.81
CA GLN A 471 -20.44 -3.43 -24.23
C GLN A 471 -19.50 -2.60 -23.38
N ILE A 472 -19.66 -1.28 -23.39
CA ILE A 472 -18.96 -0.39 -22.44
C ILE A 472 -19.76 -0.35 -21.15
N VAL A 473 -19.11 -0.66 -20.03
CA VAL A 473 -19.69 -0.59 -18.69
C VAL A 473 -19.30 0.72 -18.01
N GLU A 474 -18.01 1.05 -18.02
CA GLU A 474 -17.48 2.29 -17.44
C GLU A 474 -16.49 2.96 -18.42
N PRO A 475 -16.89 4.01 -19.16
CA PRO A 475 -15.97 4.77 -20.01
C PRO A 475 -15.08 5.69 -19.18
N THR A 476 -13.96 6.15 -19.76
CA THR A 476 -13.08 7.16 -19.16
C THR A 476 -13.08 8.43 -20.00
N PRO A 477 -14.08 9.32 -19.86
CA PRO A 477 -14.33 10.39 -20.83
C PRO A 477 -13.36 11.57 -20.76
N LYS A 478 -12.54 11.70 -19.70
CA LYS A 478 -11.62 12.83 -19.50
C LYS A 478 -10.29 12.36 -18.92
N VAL A 479 -9.20 12.76 -19.56
CA VAL A 479 -7.84 12.29 -19.23
C VAL A 479 -6.80 13.35 -19.51
N SER A 480 -5.60 13.20 -18.93
CA SER A 480 -4.45 14.03 -19.29
C SER A 480 -3.75 13.50 -20.54
N ALA A 481 -3.11 14.38 -21.30
CA ALA A 481 -2.31 13.96 -22.46
C ALA A 481 -1.26 12.89 -22.11
N GLY A 482 -1.27 11.78 -22.86
CA GLY A 482 -0.34 10.65 -22.68
C GLY A 482 -0.61 9.74 -21.47
N GLU A 483 -1.69 9.98 -20.72
CA GLU A 483 -2.10 9.14 -19.58
C GLU A 483 -2.64 7.79 -20.08
N VAL A 484 -2.30 6.70 -19.37
CA VAL A 484 -2.89 5.38 -19.62
C VAL A 484 -4.19 5.26 -18.83
N VAL A 485 -5.27 4.87 -19.51
CA VAL A 485 -6.59 4.70 -18.90
C VAL A 485 -7.16 3.32 -19.10
N TYR A 486 -8.11 2.99 -18.22
CA TYR A 486 -8.59 1.63 -18.03
C TYR A 486 -10.13 1.55 -18.08
N PRO A 487 -10.79 1.89 -19.20
CA PRO A 487 -12.26 1.74 -19.30
C PRO A 487 -12.67 0.27 -19.09
N LEU A 488 -13.81 0.07 -18.44
CA LEU A 488 -14.38 -1.26 -18.19
C LEU A 488 -15.28 -1.65 -19.35
N VAL A 489 -14.96 -2.77 -19.99
CA VAL A 489 -15.76 -3.37 -21.06
C VAL A 489 -16.26 -4.74 -20.64
N LYS A 490 -17.41 -5.11 -21.17
CA LYS A 490 -18.03 -6.42 -20.99
C LYS A 490 -17.94 -7.19 -22.29
N ILE A 491 -17.29 -8.34 -22.24
CA ILE A 491 -17.26 -9.32 -23.33
C ILE A 491 -18.41 -10.29 -23.07
N ILE A 492 -19.22 -10.58 -24.10
CA ILE A 492 -20.32 -11.53 -24.04
C ILE A 492 -20.07 -12.62 -25.06
N ALA A 493 -20.05 -13.87 -24.63
CA ALA A 493 -19.89 -15.06 -25.45
C ALA A 493 -21.16 -15.91 -25.38
N ASP A 494 -21.84 -16.10 -26.53
CA ASP A 494 -23.12 -16.80 -26.58
C ASP A 494 -22.95 -18.28 -26.94
N GLY A 495 -23.19 -19.15 -25.97
CA GLY A 495 -23.21 -20.61 -26.17
C GLY A 495 -21.85 -21.24 -26.45
N PHE A 496 -20.75 -20.60 -26.07
CA PHE A 496 -19.40 -21.16 -26.09
C PHE A 496 -18.51 -20.53 -25.03
N ILE A 497 -17.39 -21.19 -24.69
CA ILE A 497 -16.37 -20.61 -23.82
C ILE A 497 -15.39 -19.85 -24.69
N PHE A 498 -15.29 -18.54 -24.50
CA PHE A 498 -14.30 -17.71 -25.17
C PHE A 498 -12.91 -18.04 -24.61
N PRO A 499 -11.94 -18.43 -25.45
CA PRO A 499 -10.62 -18.85 -25.00
C PRO A 499 -9.74 -17.64 -24.66
N SER A 500 -8.97 -17.73 -23.58
CA SER A 500 -8.07 -16.67 -23.12
C SER A 500 -6.60 -17.06 -23.08
N HIS A 501 -6.27 -18.33 -23.35
CA HIS A 501 -4.88 -18.76 -23.40
C HIS A 501 -4.09 -17.95 -24.45
N LEU A 502 -2.90 -17.46 -24.09
CA LEU A 502 -2.15 -16.48 -24.89
C LEU A 502 -1.78 -16.98 -26.28
N SER A 503 -1.61 -18.30 -26.46
CA SER A 503 -1.34 -18.89 -27.78
C SER A 503 -2.49 -18.74 -28.77
N ASN A 504 -3.71 -18.44 -28.31
CA ASN A 504 -4.84 -18.17 -29.19
C ASN A 504 -4.79 -16.76 -29.80
N ASN A 505 -3.91 -15.88 -29.28
CA ASN A 505 -3.69 -14.52 -29.75
C ASN A 505 -4.95 -13.63 -29.75
N PHE A 506 -5.86 -13.81 -28.78
CA PHE A 506 -7.00 -12.92 -28.58
C PHE A 506 -6.66 -11.79 -27.62
N PHE A 507 -6.96 -10.57 -28.03
CA PHE A 507 -6.72 -9.36 -27.26
C PHE A 507 -7.91 -8.41 -27.36
N LEU A 508 -8.15 -7.65 -26.31
CA LEU A 508 -8.87 -6.37 -26.42
C LEU A 508 -7.86 -5.33 -26.89
N SER A 509 -8.18 -4.62 -27.96
CA SER A 509 -7.39 -3.51 -28.48
C SER A 509 -8.30 -2.37 -28.89
N TYR A 510 -7.75 -1.28 -29.42
CA TYR A 510 -8.49 -0.08 -29.71
C TYR A 510 -7.96 0.71 -30.91
N HIS A 511 -8.84 1.54 -31.44
CA HIS A 511 -8.55 2.60 -32.39
C HIS A 511 -8.83 3.96 -31.74
N ILE A 512 -8.10 4.99 -32.17
CA ILE A 512 -8.36 6.38 -31.83
C ILE A 512 -8.75 7.12 -33.10
N LEU A 513 -9.90 7.77 -33.08
CA LEU A 513 -10.34 8.68 -34.12
C LEU A 513 -10.25 10.12 -33.61
N ASN A 514 -9.89 11.05 -34.49
CA ASN A 514 -10.00 12.48 -34.26
C ASN A 514 -11.48 12.91 -34.18
N GLU A 515 -11.74 14.12 -33.71
CA GLU A 515 -13.08 14.73 -33.65
C GLU A 515 -13.82 14.69 -35.00
N ASP A 516 -13.10 14.82 -36.12
CA ASP A 516 -13.64 14.75 -37.49
C ASP A 516 -13.91 13.32 -37.99
N GLY A 517 -13.66 12.30 -37.16
CA GLY A 517 -13.82 10.88 -37.48
C GLY A 517 -12.64 10.27 -38.26
N SER A 518 -11.61 11.04 -38.60
CA SER A 518 -10.41 10.50 -39.23
C SER A 518 -9.61 9.64 -38.24
N VAL A 519 -9.02 8.55 -38.74
CA VAL A 519 -8.24 7.63 -37.90
C VAL A 519 -6.92 8.28 -37.48
N LEU A 520 -6.73 8.49 -36.19
CA LEU A 520 -5.45 8.92 -35.62
C LEU A 520 -4.54 7.72 -35.35
N ASN A 521 -5.08 6.67 -34.73
CA ASN A 521 -4.38 5.41 -34.50
C ASN A 521 -5.32 4.25 -34.80
N TRP A 522 -4.90 3.32 -35.67
CA TRP A 522 -5.64 2.11 -35.96
C TRP A 522 -5.18 0.91 -35.16
N ASP A 523 -3.97 0.89 -34.61
CA ASP A 523 -3.46 -0.32 -33.95
C ASP A 523 -2.97 0.01 -32.55
N GLY A 524 -3.91 -0.11 -31.59
CA GLY A 524 -3.68 0.13 -30.18
C GLY A 524 -2.87 -0.97 -29.48
N GLU A 525 -2.61 -0.74 -28.20
CA GLU A 525 -1.95 -1.71 -27.33
C GLU A 525 -2.84 -2.93 -27.09
N ARG A 526 -2.22 -4.11 -27.03
CA ARG A 526 -2.91 -5.37 -26.82
C ARG A 526 -3.14 -5.58 -25.32
N THR A 527 -4.40 -5.69 -24.92
CA THR A 527 -4.77 -6.12 -23.57
C THR A 527 -5.19 -7.60 -23.61
N PRO A 528 -4.42 -8.52 -22.98
CA PRO A 528 -4.77 -9.94 -22.92
C PRO A 528 -6.12 -10.18 -22.24
N ILE A 529 -6.90 -11.15 -22.72
CA ILE A 529 -8.12 -11.57 -22.02
C ILE A 529 -7.73 -12.25 -20.69
N GLU A 530 -8.29 -11.83 -19.57
CA GLU A 530 -7.83 -12.26 -18.23
C GLU A 530 -8.09 -13.75 -17.94
N THR A 531 -9.23 -14.26 -18.40
CA THR A 531 -9.75 -15.60 -18.08
C THR A 531 -10.65 -16.10 -19.20
N ASP A 532 -10.82 -17.40 -19.30
CA ASP A 532 -11.77 -18.04 -20.20
C ASP A 532 -13.18 -17.56 -19.82
N ILE A 533 -14.01 -17.23 -20.83
CA ILE A 533 -15.29 -16.55 -20.58
C ILE A 533 -16.43 -17.49 -20.95
N LYS A 534 -17.21 -17.92 -19.97
CA LYS A 534 -18.32 -18.85 -20.20
C LYS A 534 -19.56 -18.17 -20.81
N ASN A 535 -19.93 -17.01 -20.28
CA ASN A 535 -21.11 -16.26 -20.71
C ASN A 535 -20.74 -14.80 -20.95
N ASN A 536 -20.21 -14.14 -19.92
CA ASN A 536 -19.80 -12.76 -20.02
C ASN A 536 -18.77 -12.45 -18.94
N PHE A 537 -17.82 -11.58 -19.27
CA PHE A 537 -16.78 -11.16 -18.34
C PHE A 537 -16.51 -9.67 -18.52
N GLU A 538 -16.35 -8.97 -17.39
CA GLU A 538 -16.00 -7.55 -17.39
C GLU A 538 -14.51 -7.38 -17.13
N GLN A 539 -13.84 -6.66 -18.01
CA GLN A 539 -12.40 -6.47 -17.98
C GLN A 539 -12.05 -5.02 -18.31
N ARG A 540 -10.98 -4.51 -17.68
CA ARG A 540 -10.43 -3.20 -18.04
C ARG A 540 -9.46 -3.31 -19.22
N VAL A 541 -9.55 -2.37 -20.17
CA VAL A 541 -8.69 -2.29 -21.37
C VAL A 541 -7.61 -1.24 -21.16
N SER A 542 -6.35 -1.54 -21.43
CA SER A 542 -5.27 -0.54 -21.38
C SER A 542 -5.32 0.36 -22.61
N ILE A 543 -5.44 1.67 -22.41
CA ILE A 543 -5.52 2.65 -23.51
C ILE A 543 -4.62 3.83 -23.20
N THR A 544 -3.59 4.04 -24.01
CA THR A 544 -2.73 5.21 -23.93
C THR A 544 -3.40 6.39 -24.64
N ALA A 545 -3.71 7.46 -23.90
CA ALA A 545 -4.33 8.66 -24.44
C ALA A 545 -3.40 9.41 -25.42
N PRO A 546 -3.94 10.11 -26.43
CA PRO A 546 -3.15 10.96 -27.31
C PRO A 546 -2.28 11.96 -26.55
N ALA A 547 -1.09 12.26 -27.09
CA ALA A 547 -0.19 13.26 -26.52
C ALA A 547 -0.63 14.71 -26.78
N GLN A 548 -1.58 14.91 -27.70
CA GLN A 548 -2.13 16.23 -28.03
C GLN A 548 -3.48 16.40 -27.35
N LYS A 549 -3.75 17.62 -26.88
CA LYS A 549 -5.04 17.99 -26.32
C LYS A 549 -6.07 18.05 -27.44
N GLY A 550 -7.29 17.61 -27.13
CA GLY A 550 -8.39 17.61 -28.09
C GLY A 550 -9.45 16.59 -27.73
N ASP A 551 -10.49 16.55 -28.56
CA ASP A 551 -11.56 15.57 -28.46
C ASP A 551 -11.30 14.42 -29.44
N TYR A 552 -11.46 13.20 -28.93
CA TYR A 552 -11.20 11.97 -29.64
C TYR A 552 -12.36 10.99 -29.46
N THR A 553 -12.47 10.02 -30.36
CA THR A 553 -13.32 8.85 -30.15
C THR A 553 -12.44 7.62 -29.99
N ILE A 554 -12.62 6.93 -28.87
CA ILE A 554 -11.98 5.64 -28.63
C ILE A 554 -12.92 4.54 -29.11
N VAL A 555 -12.42 3.65 -29.95
CA VAL A 555 -13.17 2.50 -30.50
C VAL A 555 -12.47 1.23 -30.02
N ILE A 556 -13.09 0.49 -29.11
CA ILE A 556 -12.55 -0.75 -28.54
C ILE A 556 -13.13 -1.95 -29.30
N ASP A 557 -12.29 -2.90 -29.67
CA ASP A 557 -12.71 -4.14 -30.35
C ASP A 557 -11.86 -5.34 -29.89
N ILE A 558 -12.32 -6.54 -30.24
CA ILE A 558 -11.56 -7.78 -30.07
C ILE A 558 -10.70 -8.00 -31.31
N LEU A 559 -9.43 -8.31 -31.09
CA LEU A 559 -8.44 -8.62 -32.11
C LEU A 559 -7.99 -10.08 -31.94
N LYS A 560 -8.02 -10.84 -33.03
CA LYS A 560 -7.22 -12.06 -33.18
C LYS A 560 -5.97 -11.72 -33.98
N GLU A 561 -4.83 -11.61 -33.29
CA GLU A 561 -3.58 -11.14 -33.90
C GLU A 561 -3.19 -12.01 -35.10
N GLY A 562 -2.80 -11.36 -36.20
CA GLY A 562 -2.43 -12.03 -37.44
C GLY A 562 -3.59 -12.58 -38.26
N GLU A 563 -4.85 -12.41 -37.83
CA GLU A 563 -6.01 -12.93 -38.55
C GLU A 563 -7.08 -11.88 -38.81
N ALA A 564 -7.77 -11.37 -37.78
CA ALA A 564 -8.90 -10.45 -37.97
C ALA A 564 -9.25 -9.64 -36.71
N TRP A 565 -9.80 -8.44 -36.95
CA TRP A 565 -10.62 -7.72 -35.99
C TRP A 565 -12.04 -8.30 -36.01
N PHE A 566 -12.72 -8.29 -34.86
CA PHE A 566 -14.07 -8.85 -34.79
C PHE A 566 -15.12 -7.95 -35.45
N GLU A 567 -14.81 -6.66 -35.63
CA GLU A 567 -15.74 -5.65 -36.16
C GLU A 567 -17.03 -5.58 -35.33
N LYS A 568 -16.91 -5.86 -34.01
CA LYS A 568 -17.98 -5.77 -33.01
C LYS A 568 -17.68 -4.68 -31.99
N SER A 569 -17.08 -3.60 -32.49
CA SER A 569 -16.50 -2.57 -31.67
C SER A 569 -17.54 -1.74 -30.91
N VAL A 570 -17.10 -1.16 -29.80
CA VAL A 570 -17.85 -0.21 -28.99
C VAL A 570 -17.03 1.06 -28.84
N SER A 571 -17.68 2.22 -28.74
CA SER A 571 -16.97 3.50 -28.71
C SER A 571 -17.50 4.49 -27.67
N TYR A 572 -16.62 5.39 -27.24
CA TYR A 572 -16.95 6.51 -26.37
C TYR A 572 -16.09 7.74 -26.71
N ALA A 573 -16.60 8.92 -26.37
CA ALA A 573 -15.88 10.18 -26.53
C ALA A 573 -14.86 10.37 -25.40
N LEU A 574 -13.66 10.83 -25.76
CA LEU A 574 -12.53 11.09 -24.89
C LEU A 574 -12.04 12.53 -25.06
N GLU A 575 -12.08 13.32 -23.99
CA GLU A 575 -11.50 14.66 -23.92
C GLU A 575 -10.10 14.57 -23.28
N VAL A 576 -9.07 15.01 -24.02
CA VAL A 576 -7.68 15.04 -23.56
C VAL A 576 -7.28 16.46 -23.17
N ASN A 577 -6.92 16.64 -21.90
CA ASN A 577 -6.64 17.93 -21.26
C ASN A 577 -5.17 18.29 -21.12
#